data_AF-A0A2V9SGG7-F1
#
_entry.id   AF-A0A2V9SGG7-F1
#
_cell.length_a   1.000
_cell.length_b   1.000
_cell.length_c   1.000
_cell.angle_alpha   90.00
_cell.angle_beta   90.00
_cell.angle_gamma   90.00
#
_symmetry.space_group_name_H-M   'P 1'
#
loop_
_entity.id
_entity.type
_entity.pdbx_description
1 polymer ?
#
loop_
_entity_poly.entity_id
_entity_poly.type
_entity_poly.pdbx_seq_one_letter_code
_entity_poly.pdbx_strand_id
1 'polypeptide(L)'
;MLIMLLDPLMDDRRSQKTLGAVALLGSLAAIAATLYQSQFLGVGFWNMIQVDTFSLFFHFLITAITTVVILSSYEYMAVQQIRAGEYYGLILFGAVGMCLMSSAMELVLIFIALEISSISTYILVGFRRRAAISSEASLKYFLLGSFATAFFLYGVALMFGATGSTSIPTISQILRSGQISVLAYVGIALMFVGLGFKVAAAPFHVWTPDVYEGAPAPVVGFMSTAPKAAVFAVLLRIIFEAHAPGGFWLVWVAAALSMTLGNIAALVQDNVKRLLAYSSIAHAGYLLVAFAALPNNGIPAAMFYTVAYAAMNVGAFAVVSHFAGAGERYVTVEDYAGLGRRSPLLAATLTIFLLSLIGI
;
A
#
# COMPACT_ATOMS: atom_id res chain seq x y z
N MET A 1 -10.08 2.58 -17.57
CA MET A 1 -10.45 3.35 -18.78
C MET A 1 -11.95 3.40 -19.02
N LEU A 2 -12.66 2.27 -19.06
CA LEU A 2 -14.11 2.25 -19.32
C LEU A 2 -14.95 3.15 -18.38
N ILE A 3 -14.64 3.17 -17.09
CA ILE A 3 -15.29 4.07 -16.10
C ILE A 3 -15.15 5.55 -16.47
N MET A 4 -13.95 5.98 -16.87
CA MET A 4 -13.69 7.37 -17.23
C MET A 4 -14.39 7.79 -18.53
N LEU A 5 -14.63 6.83 -19.43
CA LEU A 5 -15.40 7.08 -20.66
C LEU A 5 -16.92 7.12 -20.40
N LEU A 6 -17.40 6.36 -19.41
CA LEU A 6 -18.82 6.34 -19.04
C LEU A 6 -19.22 7.54 -18.18
N ASP A 7 -18.33 8.07 -17.34
CA ASP A 7 -18.66 9.15 -16.40
C ASP A 7 -19.31 10.39 -17.06
N PRO A 8 -18.83 10.92 -18.20
CA PRO A 8 -19.45 12.07 -18.86
C PRO A 8 -20.82 11.78 -19.48
N LEU A 9 -21.17 10.51 -19.67
CA LEU A 9 -22.40 10.07 -20.33
C LEU A 9 -23.56 9.82 -19.35
N MET A 10 -23.33 9.97 -18.05
CA MET A 10 -24.27 9.59 -16.99
C MET A 10 -24.69 10.79 -16.13
N ASP A 11 -25.95 10.81 -15.71
CA ASP A 11 -26.44 11.81 -14.75
C ASP A 11 -25.72 11.70 -13.39
N ASP A 12 -25.34 12.86 -12.82
CA ASP A 12 -24.56 12.98 -11.57
C ASP A 12 -25.12 12.12 -10.41
N ARG A 13 -26.46 11.95 -10.30
CA ARG A 13 -27.10 11.15 -9.24
C ARG A 13 -27.09 9.64 -9.47
N ARG A 14 -27.17 9.17 -10.73
CA ARG A 14 -27.16 7.73 -11.07
C ARG A 14 -25.74 7.20 -11.32
N SER A 15 -24.82 8.09 -11.69
CA SER A 15 -23.42 7.80 -12.00
C SER A 15 -22.69 7.12 -10.83
N GLN A 16 -22.84 7.61 -9.59
CA GLN A 16 -22.04 7.12 -8.45
C GLN A 16 -22.15 5.60 -8.22
N LYS A 17 -23.38 5.08 -8.14
CA LYS A 17 -23.63 3.66 -7.88
C LYS A 17 -23.26 2.79 -9.09
N THR A 18 -23.65 3.22 -10.28
CA THR A 18 -23.40 2.46 -11.51
C THR A 18 -21.90 2.36 -11.83
N LEU A 19 -21.15 3.47 -11.71
CA LEU A 19 -19.69 3.45 -11.88
C LEU A 19 -18.98 2.61 -10.81
N GLY A 20 -19.47 2.63 -9.57
CA GLY A 20 -18.99 1.74 -8.52
C GLY A 20 -19.22 0.26 -8.85
N ALA A 21 -20.37 -0.08 -9.43
CA ALA A 21 -20.67 -1.45 -9.85
C ALA A 21 -19.79 -1.90 -11.02
N VAL A 22 -19.52 -1.02 -11.99
CA VAL A 22 -18.57 -1.28 -13.08
C VAL A 22 -17.15 -1.48 -12.53
N ALA A 23 -16.74 -0.66 -11.56
CA ALA A 23 -15.44 -0.80 -10.89
C ALA A 23 -15.32 -2.14 -10.16
N LEU A 24 -16.38 -2.54 -9.46
CA LEU A 24 -16.46 -3.81 -8.74
C LEU A 24 -16.39 -5.00 -9.70
N LEU A 25 -17.14 -4.96 -10.80
CA LEU A 25 -17.05 -6.00 -11.83
C LEU A 25 -15.65 -6.07 -12.44
N GLY A 26 -15.00 -4.92 -12.65
CA GLY A 26 -13.62 -4.84 -13.09
C GLY A 26 -12.63 -5.49 -12.11
N SER A 27 -12.78 -5.24 -10.80
CA SER A 27 -11.90 -5.85 -9.79
C SER A 27 -12.14 -7.34 -9.62
N LEU A 28 -13.40 -7.80 -9.69
CA LEU A 28 -13.75 -9.22 -9.71
C LEU A 28 -13.22 -9.93 -10.96
N ALA A 29 -13.30 -9.28 -12.12
CA ALA A 29 -12.71 -9.79 -13.36
C ALA A 29 -11.18 -9.89 -13.25
N ALA A 30 -10.52 -8.96 -12.55
CA ALA A 30 -9.07 -9.04 -12.29
C ALA A 30 -8.71 -10.22 -11.38
N ILE A 31 -9.54 -10.53 -10.37
CA ILE A 31 -9.36 -11.75 -9.54
C ILE A 31 -9.50 -13.00 -10.43
N ALA A 32 -10.55 -13.08 -11.25
CA ALA A 32 -10.74 -14.20 -12.17
C ALA A 32 -9.59 -14.35 -13.18
N ALA A 33 -9.09 -13.22 -13.70
CA ALA A 33 -7.92 -13.18 -14.59
C ALA A 33 -6.65 -13.68 -13.88
N THR A 34 -6.46 -13.34 -12.60
CA THR A 34 -5.33 -13.84 -11.79
C THR A 34 -5.42 -15.35 -11.59
N LEU A 35 -6.62 -15.88 -11.34
CA LEU A 35 -6.84 -17.33 -11.26
C LEU A 35 -6.58 -18.03 -12.60
N TYR A 36 -7.00 -17.43 -13.72
CA TYR A 36 -6.69 -17.96 -15.04
C TYR A 36 -5.19 -17.92 -15.33
N GLN A 37 -4.51 -16.83 -14.96
CA GLN A 37 -3.07 -16.66 -15.10
C GLN A 37 -2.26 -17.69 -14.33
N SER A 38 -2.81 -18.30 -13.27
CA SER A 38 -2.15 -19.39 -12.54
C SER A 38 -1.84 -20.63 -13.39
N GLN A 39 -2.51 -20.78 -14.53
CA GLN A 39 -2.25 -21.85 -15.50
C GLN A 39 -1.05 -21.56 -16.42
N PHE A 40 -0.58 -20.32 -16.47
CA PHE A 40 0.45 -19.83 -17.40
C PHE A 40 1.59 -19.16 -16.65
N LEU A 41 2.34 -19.95 -15.87
CA LEU A 41 3.54 -19.48 -15.19
C LEU A 41 4.68 -19.27 -16.19
N GLY A 42 5.48 -18.23 -15.99
CA GLY A 42 6.62 -17.95 -16.84
C GLY A 42 7.06 -16.50 -16.83
N VAL A 43 7.91 -16.17 -17.80
CA VAL A 43 8.47 -14.84 -17.99
C VAL A 43 7.88 -14.20 -19.25
N GLY A 44 7.65 -12.89 -19.19
CA GLY A 44 7.11 -12.10 -20.29
C GLY A 44 7.95 -10.85 -20.54
N PHE A 45 7.75 -10.25 -21.72
CA PHE A 45 8.37 -8.97 -22.10
C PHE A 45 9.89 -8.95 -21.90
N TRP A 46 10.62 -9.85 -22.56
CA TRP A 46 12.10 -9.94 -22.42
C TRP A 46 12.57 -10.07 -20.96
N ASN A 47 11.91 -10.92 -20.18
CA ASN A 47 12.19 -11.17 -18.75
C ASN A 47 11.94 -9.96 -17.82
N MET A 48 11.28 -8.90 -18.29
CA MET A 48 10.94 -7.77 -17.42
C MET A 48 9.85 -8.10 -16.40
N ILE A 49 8.98 -9.06 -16.73
CA ILE A 49 7.88 -9.50 -15.87
C ILE A 49 7.99 -11.00 -15.66
N GLN A 50 7.83 -11.43 -14.41
CA GLN A 50 7.76 -12.83 -14.03
C GLN A 50 6.44 -13.12 -13.32
N VAL A 51 5.76 -14.15 -13.83
CA VAL A 51 4.51 -14.70 -13.31
C VAL A 51 4.83 -16.04 -12.67
N ASP A 52 4.88 -16.01 -11.34
CA ASP A 52 5.08 -17.16 -10.46
C ASP A 52 4.08 -17.12 -9.29
N THR A 53 4.09 -18.16 -8.45
CA THR A 53 3.20 -18.25 -7.27
C THR A 53 3.33 -17.05 -6.34
N PHE A 54 4.52 -16.44 -6.25
CA PHE A 54 4.78 -15.25 -5.45
C PHE A 54 4.03 -14.03 -6.01
N SER A 55 4.19 -13.74 -7.29
CA SER A 55 3.50 -12.62 -7.94
C SER A 55 1.97 -12.81 -7.94
N LEU A 56 1.49 -14.03 -8.19
CA LEU A 56 0.06 -14.37 -8.18
C LEU A 56 -0.56 -14.17 -6.79
N PHE A 57 0.17 -14.52 -5.73
CA PHE A 57 -0.27 -14.27 -4.36
C PHE A 57 -0.52 -12.78 -4.11
N PHE A 58 0.43 -11.92 -4.52
CA PHE A 58 0.27 -10.47 -4.36
C PHE A 58 -0.79 -9.89 -5.29
N HIS A 59 -0.92 -10.38 -6.53
CA HIS A 59 -2.02 -9.99 -7.43
C HIS A 59 -3.38 -10.27 -6.82
N PHE A 60 -3.57 -11.48 -6.27
CA PHE A 60 -4.80 -11.84 -5.58
C PHE A 60 -5.05 -10.95 -4.36
N LEU A 61 -4.04 -10.74 -3.52
CA LEU A 61 -4.15 -9.90 -2.34
C LEU A 61 -4.50 -8.44 -2.68
N ILE A 62 -3.79 -7.83 -3.64
CA ILE A 62 -4.01 -6.45 -4.07
C ILE A 62 -5.41 -6.29 -4.66
N THR A 63 -5.83 -7.19 -5.55
CA THR A 63 -7.16 -7.12 -6.18
C THR A 63 -8.29 -7.40 -5.19
N ALA A 64 -8.08 -8.26 -4.19
CA ALA A 64 -9.02 -8.46 -3.09
C ALA A 64 -9.17 -7.20 -2.22
N ILE A 65 -8.05 -6.56 -1.83
CA ILE A 65 -8.07 -5.28 -1.11
C ILE A 65 -8.81 -4.22 -1.92
N THR A 66 -8.48 -4.07 -3.21
CA THR A 66 -9.14 -3.14 -4.14
C THR A 66 -10.65 -3.37 -4.19
N THR A 67 -11.09 -4.64 -4.23
CA THR A 67 -12.51 -5.01 -4.25
C THR A 67 -13.21 -4.53 -2.97
N VAL A 68 -12.64 -4.80 -1.79
CA VAL A 68 -13.23 -4.39 -0.52
C VAL A 68 -13.25 -2.86 -0.37
N VAL A 69 -12.21 -2.16 -0.84
CA VAL A 69 -12.18 -0.69 -0.86
C VAL A 69 -13.27 -0.12 -1.78
N ILE A 70 -13.46 -0.68 -2.97
CA ILE A 70 -14.52 -0.23 -3.88
C ILE A 70 -15.90 -0.40 -3.23
N LEU A 71 -16.11 -1.52 -2.54
CA LEU A 71 -17.34 -1.79 -1.78
C LEU A 71 -17.55 -0.78 -0.65
N SER A 72 -16.52 -0.50 0.16
CA SER A 72 -16.63 0.46 1.27
C SER A 72 -16.81 1.91 0.79
N SER A 73 -16.30 2.23 -0.40
CA SER A 73 -16.49 3.54 -1.02
C SER A 73 -17.89 3.78 -1.58
N TYR A 74 -18.70 2.74 -1.81
CA TYR A 74 -19.98 2.83 -2.50
C TYR A 74 -20.98 3.74 -1.79
N GLU A 75 -21.15 3.55 -0.48
CA GLU A 75 -22.00 4.40 0.35
C GLU A 75 -21.30 5.72 0.71
N TYR A 76 -19.99 5.66 0.98
CA TYR A 76 -19.20 6.82 1.35
C TYR A 76 -19.24 7.92 0.26
N MET A 77 -19.11 7.57 -1.02
CA MET A 77 -19.17 8.54 -2.13
C MET A 77 -20.53 9.24 -2.21
N ALA A 78 -21.62 8.51 -1.97
CA ALA A 78 -22.97 9.07 -1.94
C ALA A 78 -23.16 10.03 -0.76
N VAL A 79 -22.69 9.65 0.43
CA VAL A 79 -22.77 10.49 1.64
C VAL A 79 -21.94 11.77 1.50
N GLN A 80 -20.76 11.69 0.89
CA GLN A 80 -19.88 12.85 0.71
C GLN A 80 -20.22 13.71 -0.53
N GLN A 81 -21.17 13.28 -1.38
CA GLN A 81 -21.55 13.97 -2.63
C GLN A 81 -20.35 14.24 -3.55
N ILE A 82 -19.47 13.23 -3.68
CA ILE A 82 -18.26 13.29 -4.50
C ILE A 82 -18.51 12.63 -5.86
N ARG A 83 -17.99 13.21 -6.96
CA ARG A 83 -18.04 12.58 -8.29
C ARG A 83 -17.17 11.32 -8.34
N ALA A 84 -17.73 10.22 -8.84
CA ALA A 84 -17.19 8.89 -8.62
C ALA A 84 -16.28 8.35 -9.73
N GLY A 85 -16.35 8.87 -10.97
CA GLY A 85 -15.63 8.28 -12.10
C GLY A 85 -14.11 8.35 -11.96
N GLU A 86 -13.58 9.55 -11.71
CA GLU A 86 -12.14 9.74 -11.45
C GLU A 86 -11.67 8.92 -10.24
N TYR A 87 -12.48 8.84 -9.18
CA TYR A 87 -12.16 8.13 -7.95
C TYR A 87 -11.90 6.63 -8.19
N TYR A 88 -12.88 5.94 -8.80
CA TYR A 88 -12.76 4.51 -9.09
C TYR A 88 -11.72 4.23 -10.16
N GLY A 89 -11.59 5.14 -11.15
CA GLY A 89 -10.52 5.08 -12.14
C GLY A 89 -9.13 5.07 -11.48
N LEU A 90 -8.86 6.00 -10.57
CA LEU A 90 -7.59 6.12 -9.85
C LEU A 90 -7.31 4.90 -8.95
N ILE A 91 -8.32 4.35 -8.26
CA ILE A 91 -8.15 3.11 -7.47
C ILE A 91 -7.68 1.96 -8.37
N LEU A 92 -8.35 1.75 -9.50
CA LEU A 92 -8.01 0.66 -10.41
C LEU A 92 -6.65 0.88 -11.10
N PHE A 93 -6.33 2.12 -11.51
CA PHE A 93 -5.02 2.45 -12.07
C PHE A 93 -3.89 2.23 -11.05
N GLY A 94 -4.09 2.65 -9.80
CA GLY A 94 -3.14 2.38 -8.72
C GLY A 94 -2.95 0.87 -8.50
N ALA A 95 -4.04 0.09 -8.51
CA ALA A 95 -3.99 -1.36 -8.35
C ALA A 95 -3.19 -2.05 -9.47
N VAL A 96 -3.28 -1.55 -10.71
CA VAL A 96 -2.45 -2.03 -11.84
C VAL A 96 -0.97 -1.78 -11.55
N GLY A 97 -0.60 -0.58 -11.10
CA GLY A 97 0.77 -0.27 -10.69
C GLY A 97 1.28 -1.23 -9.61
N MET A 98 0.47 -1.48 -8.57
CA MET A 98 0.80 -2.41 -7.49
C MET A 98 0.97 -3.87 -7.96
N CYS A 99 0.12 -4.36 -8.86
CA CYS A 99 0.26 -5.70 -9.43
C CYS A 99 1.54 -5.81 -10.28
N LEU A 100 1.84 -4.78 -11.08
CA LEU A 100 3.10 -4.70 -11.84
C LEU A 100 4.31 -4.74 -10.90
N MET A 101 4.31 -3.99 -9.79
CA MET A 101 5.41 -4.01 -8.81
C MET A 101 5.72 -5.43 -8.31
N SER A 102 4.70 -6.22 -7.99
CA SER A 102 4.88 -7.59 -7.46
C SER A 102 5.38 -8.61 -8.49
N SER A 103 5.30 -8.29 -9.78
CA SER A 103 5.72 -9.17 -10.89
C SER A 103 6.96 -8.67 -11.63
N ALA A 104 7.39 -7.42 -11.40
CA ALA A 104 8.53 -6.80 -12.06
C ALA A 104 9.88 -7.38 -11.64
N MET A 105 10.72 -7.74 -12.63
CA MET A 105 12.09 -8.23 -12.48
C MET A 105 13.16 -7.21 -12.89
N GLU A 106 12.75 -6.01 -13.26
CA GLU A 106 13.62 -4.89 -13.59
C GLU A 106 13.41 -3.74 -12.61
N LEU A 107 14.49 -3.15 -12.09
CA LEU A 107 14.44 -2.02 -11.15
C LEU A 107 13.73 -0.79 -11.75
N VAL A 108 13.89 -0.55 -13.06
CA VAL A 108 13.21 0.56 -13.76
C VAL A 108 11.71 0.30 -13.87
N LEU A 109 11.30 -0.94 -14.13
CA LEU A 109 9.89 -1.30 -14.16
C LEU A 109 9.26 -1.17 -12.77
N ILE A 110 9.99 -1.57 -11.71
CA ILE A 110 9.56 -1.34 -10.33
C ILE A 110 9.34 0.15 -10.06
N PHE A 111 10.26 1.02 -10.50
CA PHE A 111 10.10 2.48 -10.38
C PHE A 111 8.83 2.98 -11.09
N ILE A 112 8.62 2.58 -12.35
CA ILE A 112 7.44 3.00 -13.12
C ILE A 112 6.15 2.51 -12.46
N ALA A 113 6.12 1.25 -12.04
CA ALA A 113 4.96 0.64 -11.38
C ALA A 113 4.66 1.32 -10.03
N LEU A 114 5.70 1.64 -9.26
CA LEU A 114 5.61 2.41 -8.03
C LEU A 114 5.04 3.80 -8.31
N GLU A 115 5.47 4.50 -9.35
CA GLU A 115 4.95 5.84 -9.69
C GLU A 115 3.51 5.85 -10.19
N ILE A 116 3.09 4.82 -10.93
CA ILE A 116 1.66 4.64 -11.28
C ILE A 116 0.81 4.52 -10.00
N SER A 117 1.28 3.72 -9.03
CA SER A 117 0.63 3.61 -7.73
C SER A 117 0.68 4.93 -6.94
N SER A 118 1.83 5.62 -6.93
CA SER A 118 2.08 6.88 -6.22
C SER A 118 1.13 7.99 -6.66
N ILE A 119 1.10 8.27 -7.96
CA ILE A 119 0.33 9.39 -8.52
C ILE A 119 -1.16 9.16 -8.27
N SER A 120 -1.61 7.91 -8.43
CA SER A 120 -2.98 7.52 -8.12
C SER A 120 -3.35 7.81 -6.66
N THR A 121 -2.50 7.42 -5.70
CA THR A 121 -2.78 7.65 -4.28
C THR A 121 -2.63 9.12 -3.87
N TYR A 122 -1.69 9.88 -4.46
CA TYR A 122 -1.54 11.33 -4.21
C TYR A 122 -2.83 12.09 -4.55
N ILE A 123 -3.44 11.77 -5.69
CA ILE A 123 -4.70 12.39 -6.13
C ILE A 123 -5.87 11.93 -5.24
N LEU A 124 -5.91 10.64 -4.87
CA LEU A 124 -6.97 10.10 -3.99
C LEU A 124 -6.95 10.71 -2.58
N VAL A 125 -5.79 11.07 -2.03
CA VAL A 125 -5.70 11.76 -0.73
C VAL A 125 -6.39 13.13 -0.77
N GLY A 126 -6.19 13.87 -1.86
CA GLY A 126 -6.75 15.22 -2.06
C GLY A 126 -8.16 15.25 -2.63
N PHE A 127 -8.85 14.10 -2.63
CA PHE A 127 -10.09 13.96 -3.40
C PHE A 127 -11.25 14.78 -2.82
N ARG A 128 -11.22 15.12 -1.52
CA ARG A 128 -12.15 16.09 -0.91
C ARG A 128 -11.68 17.51 -1.19
N ARG A 129 -11.77 17.96 -2.45
CA ARG A 129 -11.26 19.26 -2.95
C ARG A 129 -11.75 20.50 -2.18
N ARG A 130 -12.87 20.41 -1.46
CA ARG A 130 -13.44 21.51 -0.66
C ARG A 130 -12.95 21.52 0.80
N ALA A 131 -12.20 20.51 1.23
CA ALA A 131 -11.67 20.41 2.59
C ALA A 131 -10.18 20.75 2.59
N ALA A 132 -9.79 21.84 3.25
CA ALA A 132 -8.40 22.29 3.32
C ALA A 132 -7.44 21.20 3.84
N ILE A 133 -7.87 20.42 4.84
CA ILE A 133 -7.08 19.33 5.42
C ILE A 133 -6.76 18.21 4.41
N SER A 134 -7.67 17.92 3.48
CA SER A 134 -7.45 16.91 2.43
C SER A 134 -6.46 17.41 1.38
N SER A 135 -6.56 18.69 1.00
CA SER A 135 -5.60 19.34 0.10
C SER A 135 -4.21 19.44 0.72
N GLU A 136 -4.10 19.81 2.00
CA GLU A 136 -2.83 19.85 2.73
C GLU A 136 -2.19 18.47 2.83
N ALA A 137 -2.97 17.44 3.20
CA ALA A 137 -2.52 16.06 3.24
C ALA A 137 -2.00 15.59 1.87
N SER A 138 -2.71 15.90 0.78
CA SER A 138 -2.27 15.52 -0.57
C SER A 138 -0.94 16.18 -0.92
N LEU A 139 -0.78 17.47 -0.61
CA LEU A 139 0.45 18.20 -0.88
C LEU A 139 1.62 17.65 -0.06
N LYS A 140 1.42 17.41 1.25
CA LYS A 140 2.42 16.77 2.12
C LYS A 140 2.83 15.41 1.57
N TYR A 141 1.86 14.59 1.17
CA TYR A 141 2.13 13.25 0.64
C TYR A 141 2.88 13.29 -0.69
N PHE A 142 2.47 14.15 -1.61
CA PHE A 142 3.10 14.33 -2.92
C PHE A 142 4.54 14.83 -2.80
N LEU A 143 4.80 15.88 -2.01
CA LEU A 143 6.13 16.46 -1.88
C LEU A 143 7.12 15.48 -1.23
N LEU A 144 6.73 14.91 -0.08
CA LEU A 144 7.57 13.94 0.63
C LEU A 144 7.76 12.65 -0.20
N GLY A 145 6.70 12.22 -0.90
CA GLY A 145 6.74 11.04 -1.74
C GLY A 145 7.57 11.21 -3.01
N SER A 146 7.54 12.38 -3.64
CA SER A 146 8.40 12.69 -4.79
C SER A 146 9.87 12.68 -4.39
N PHE A 147 10.19 13.24 -3.22
CA PHE A 147 11.55 13.23 -2.68
C PHE A 147 12.04 11.81 -2.35
N ALA A 148 11.19 10.99 -1.72
CA ALA A 148 11.50 9.59 -1.43
C ALA A 148 11.73 8.77 -2.72
N THR A 149 10.93 9.03 -3.76
CA THR A 149 11.05 8.34 -5.05
C THR A 149 12.31 8.77 -5.80
N ALA A 150 12.77 10.02 -5.64
CA ALA A 150 14.06 10.47 -6.15
C ALA A 150 15.23 9.71 -5.50
N PHE A 151 15.20 9.46 -4.18
CA PHE A 151 16.19 8.59 -3.53
C PHE A 151 16.15 7.17 -4.08
N PHE A 152 14.96 6.60 -4.25
CA PHE A 152 14.82 5.27 -4.83
C PHE A 152 15.46 5.19 -6.23
N LEU A 153 15.10 6.14 -7.12
CA LEU A 153 15.63 6.17 -8.48
C LEU A 153 17.15 6.39 -8.51
N TYR A 154 17.68 7.25 -7.62
CA TYR A 154 19.12 7.43 -7.50
C TYR A 154 19.80 6.15 -7.00
N GLY A 155 19.17 5.41 -6.08
CA GLY A 155 19.62 4.08 -5.66
C GLY A 155 19.65 3.06 -6.80
N VAL A 156 18.64 3.08 -7.67
CA VAL A 156 18.61 2.28 -8.91
C VAL A 156 19.75 2.68 -9.84
N ALA A 157 20.01 3.97 -10.03
CA ALA A 157 21.11 4.46 -10.86
C ALA A 157 22.49 4.03 -10.32
N LEU A 158 22.70 4.06 -9.00
CA LEU A 158 23.93 3.55 -8.38
C LEU A 158 24.08 2.04 -8.50
N MET A 159 22.99 1.29 -8.37
CA MET A 159 22.99 -0.16 -8.57
C MET A 159 23.34 -0.51 -10.02
N PHE A 160 22.77 0.22 -10.99
CA PHE A 160 23.15 0.11 -12.40
C PHE A 160 24.62 0.49 -12.61
N GLY A 161 25.12 1.55 -12.00
CA GLY A 161 26.54 1.92 -12.05
C GLY A 161 27.47 0.85 -11.46
N ALA A 162 27.02 0.09 -10.46
CA ALA A 162 27.79 -0.98 -9.83
C ALA A 162 27.77 -2.30 -10.61
N THR A 163 26.66 -2.60 -11.32
CA THR A 163 26.42 -3.92 -11.92
C THR A 163 26.28 -3.90 -13.45
N GLY A 164 26.07 -2.74 -14.06
CA GLY A 164 25.79 -2.60 -15.50
C GLY A 164 24.41 -3.12 -15.92
N SER A 165 23.53 -3.46 -14.98
CA SER A 165 22.19 -3.99 -15.27
C SER A 165 21.14 -3.46 -14.28
N THR A 166 19.90 -3.42 -14.74
CA THR A 166 18.72 -3.16 -13.89
C THR A 166 17.92 -4.44 -13.60
N SER A 167 18.35 -5.56 -14.17
CA SER A 167 17.71 -6.86 -14.04
C SER A 167 18.05 -7.50 -12.72
N ILE A 168 17.04 -7.82 -11.90
CA ILE A 168 17.22 -8.44 -10.58
C ILE A 168 18.03 -9.75 -10.68
N PRO A 169 17.76 -10.68 -11.62
CA PRO A 169 18.56 -11.90 -11.77
C PRO A 169 20.03 -11.62 -12.12
N THR A 170 20.29 -10.70 -13.04
CA THR A 170 21.67 -10.32 -13.44
C THR A 170 22.42 -9.64 -12.30
N ILE A 171 21.75 -8.73 -11.57
CA ILE A 171 22.29 -8.08 -10.37
C ILE A 171 22.66 -9.14 -9.33
N SER A 172 21.78 -10.11 -9.07
CA SER A 172 22.05 -11.20 -8.13
C SER A 172 23.30 -12.00 -8.50
N GLN A 173 23.44 -12.35 -9.79
CA GLN A 173 24.60 -13.10 -10.27
C GLN A 173 25.91 -12.33 -10.02
N ILE A 174 25.94 -11.03 -10.34
CA ILE A 174 27.12 -10.17 -10.19
C ILE A 174 27.49 -9.98 -8.72
N LEU A 175 26.49 -9.72 -7.87
CA LEU A 175 26.71 -9.51 -6.43
C LEU A 175 27.20 -10.78 -5.72
N ARG A 176 26.88 -11.97 -6.25
CA ARG A 176 27.38 -13.25 -5.72
C ARG A 176 28.77 -13.62 -6.23
N SER A 177 29.15 -13.20 -7.44
CA SER A 177 30.38 -13.67 -8.11
C SER A 177 31.62 -12.82 -7.88
N GLY A 178 31.48 -11.61 -7.33
CA GLY A 178 32.55 -10.62 -7.33
C GLY A 178 32.72 -9.84 -6.04
N GLN A 179 33.72 -8.95 -6.03
CA GLN A 179 33.85 -7.94 -5.00
C GLN A 179 32.72 -6.92 -5.14
N ILE A 180 31.96 -6.76 -4.06
CA ILE A 180 30.81 -5.86 -4.04
C ILE A 180 31.31 -4.42 -3.92
N SER A 181 31.06 -3.62 -4.96
CA SER A 181 31.39 -2.19 -4.96
C SER A 181 30.62 -1.43 -3.87
N VAL A 182 31.25 -0.41 -3.29
CA VAL A 182 30.60 0.54 -2.36
C VAL A 182 29.34 1.16 -2.97
N LEU A 183 29.29 1.34 -4.30
CA LEU A 183 28.11 1.84 -5.00
C LEU A 183 26.88 0.94 -4.80
N ALA A 184 27.04 -0.39 -4.73
CA ALA A 184 25.93 -1.30 -4.52
C ALA A 184 25.34 -1.17 -3.10
N TYR A 185 26.20 -1.00 -2.08
CA TYR A 185 25.76 -0.75 -0.70
C TYR A 185 24.97 0.56 -0.59
N VAL A 186 25.50 1.64 -1.17
CA VAL A 186 24.82 2.94 -1.17
C VAL A 186 23.53 2.88 -2.00
N GLY A 187 23.56 2.18 -3.14
CA GLY A 187 22.39 1.96 -3.99
C GLY A 187 21.24 1.30 -3.24
N ILE A 188 21.51 0.23 -2.49
CA ILE A 188 20.50 -0.45 -1.67
C ILE A 188 20.01 0.42 -0.52
N ALA A 189 20.91 1.14 0.17
CA ALA A 189 20.51 2.05 1.23
C ALA A 189 19.52 3.12 0.71
N LEU A 190 19.80 3.72 -0.46
CA LEU A 190 18.93 4.73 -1.06
C LEU A 190 17.63 4.14 -1.64
N MET A 191 17.67 2.94 -2.21
CA MET A 191 16.45 2.20 -2.57
C MET A 191 15.59 1.95 -1.32
N PHE A 192 16.20 1.55 -0.20
CA PHE A 192 15.49 1.34 1.05
C PHE A 192 14.87 2.63 1.62
N VAL A 193 15.50 3.80 1.45
CA VAL A 193 14.87 5.09 1.85
C VAL A 193 13.52 5.28 1.15
N GLY A 194 13.48 5.09 -0.17
CA GLY A 194 12.23 5.25 -0.92
C GLY A 194 11.17 4.18 -0.64
N LEU A 195 11.57 2.92 -0.52
CA LEU A 195 10.66 1.83 -0.17
C LEU A 195 10.18 1.94 1.28
N GLY A 196 11.07 2.32 2.20
CA GLY A 196 10.80 2.57 3.61
C GLY A 196 9.79 3.69 3.82
N PHE A 197 9.89 4.78 3.04
CA PHE A 197 8.87 5.82 2.97
C PHE A 197 7.51 5.25 2.55
N LYS A 198 7.48 4.42 1.49
CA LYS A 198 6.22 3.86 0.96
C LYS A 198 5.54 2.88 1.91
N VAL A 199 6.28 2.09 2.68
CA VAL A 199 5.70 1.23 3.74
C VAL A 199 5.42 1.97 5.05
N ALA A 200 5.75 3.26 5.12
CA ALA A 200 5.66 4.08 6.34
C ALA A 200 6.51 3.53 7.50
N ALA A 201 7.70 3.02 7.21
CA ALA A 201 8.66 2.59 8.23
C ALA A 201 9.42 3.79 8.80
N ALA A 202 9.71 3.79 10.10
CA ALA A 202 10.61 4.74 10.71
C ALA A 202 12.06 4.57 10.21
N PRO A 203 12.80 5.66 9.98
CA PRO A 203 12.47 7.08 10.26
C PRO A 203 11.67 7.81 9.17
N PHE A 204 11.24 7.12 8.10
CA PHE A 204 10.59 7.71 6.92
C PHE A 204 9.06 7.86 7.04
N HIS A 205 8.49 7.69 8.23
CA HIS A 205 7.05 7.60 8.48
C HIS A 205 6.32 8.93 8.69
N VAL A 206 7.05 10.06 8.78
CA VAL A 206 6.56 11.37 9.24
C VAL A 206 5.30 11.86 8.51
N TRP A 207 5.14 11.48 7.24
CA TRP A 207 3.97 11.84 6.43
C TRP A 207 2.67 11.12 6.85
N THR A 208 2.78 9.92 7.43
CA THR A 208 1.68 8.95 7.54
C THR A 208 0.51 9.45 8.40
N PRO A 209 0.73 9.96 9.63
CA PRO A 209 -0.38 10.37 10.50
C PRO A 209 -1.22 11.50 9.90
N ASP A 210 -0.55 12.54 9.39
CA ASP A 210 -1.21 13.71 8.80
C ASP A 210 -1.97 13.35 7.52
N VAL A 211 -1.38 12.47 6.70
CA VAL A 211 -2.00 12.05 5.44
C VAL A 211 -3.20 11.15 5.69
N TYR A 212 -3.13 10.25 6.67
CA TYR A 212 -4.25 9.38 7.04
C TYR A 212 -5.39 10.19 7.65
N GLU A 213 -5.07 11.22 8.43
CA GLU A 213 -6.09 12.10 9.00
C GLU A 213 -6.80 12.95 7.94
N GLY A 214 -6.07 13.50 6.96
CA GLY A 214 -6.67 14.36 5.93
C GLY A 214 -7.35 13.62 4.79
N ALA A 215 -6.96 12.36 4.51
CA ALA A 215 -7.50 11.58 3.42
C ALA A 215 -8.90 11.00 3.73
N PRO A 216 -9.72 10.74 2.68
CA PRO A 216 -10.96 9.99 2.80
C PRO A 216 -10.75 8.61 3.44
N ALA A 217 -11.57 8.21 4.41
CA ALA A 217 -11.39 6.94 5.13
C ALA A 217 -11.22 5.69 4.23
N PRO A 218 -11.96 5.50 3.12
CA PRO A 218 -11.72 4.34 2.25
C PRO A 218 -10.38 4.40 1.53
N VAL A 219 -9.90 5.61 1.20
CA VAL A 219 -8.58 5.83 0.59
C VAL A 219 -7.47 5.48 1.58
N VAL A 220 -7.66 5.79 2.86
CA VAL A 220 -6.73 5.38 3.92
C VAL A 220 -6.68 3.86 4.05
N GLY A 221 -7.85 3.20 4.02
CA GLY A 221 -7.93 1.73 4.00
C GLY A 221 -7.15 1.11 2.84
N PHE A 222 -7.26 1.70 1.65
CA PHE A 222 -6.49 1.29 0.48
C PHE A 222 -4.98 1.52 0.66
N MET A 223 -4.58 2.75 0.99
CA MET A 223 -3.17 3.17 1.07
C MET A 223 -2.41 2.48 2.19
N SER A 224 -3.10 2.16 3.28
CA SER A 224 -2.50 1.46 4.42
C SER A 224 -2.25 -0.01 4.16
N THR A 225 -2.78 -0.58 3.08
CA THR A 225 -2.71 -2.03 2.83
C THR A 225 -2.15 -2.37 1.45
N ALA A 226 -2.83 -2.04 0.34
CA ALA A 226 -2.43 -2.50 -0.99
C ALA A 226 -1.05 -1.98 -1.44
N PRO A 227 -0.73 -0.67 -1.33
CA PRO A 227 0.61 -0.20 -1.67
C PRO A 227 1.69 -0.80 -0.76
N LYS A 228 1.38 -1.00 0.53
CA LYS A 228 2.32 -1.65 1.46
C LYS A 228 2.61 -3.09 1.01
N ALA A 229 1.58 -3.87 0.69
CA ALA A 229 1.74 -5.23 0.20
C ALA A 229 2.61 -5.27 -1.07
N ALA A 230 2.35 -4.40 -2.04
CA ALA A 230 3.15 -4.31 -3.26
C ALA A 230 4.62 -3.94 -3.00
N VAL A 231 4.86 -2.99 -2.09
CA VAL A 231 6.22 -2.57 -1.73
C VAL A 231 6.94 -3.64 -0.92
N PHE A 232 6.24 -4.38 -0.05
CA PHE A 232 6.82 -5.54 0.63
C PHE A 232 7.19 -6.65 -0.35
N ALA A 233 6.39 -6.88 -1.40
CA ALA A 233 6.78 -7.80 -2.48
C ALA A 233 8.10 -7.37 -3.15
N VAL A 234 8.24 -6.07 -3.44
CA VAL A 234 9.48 -5.49 -3.99
C VAL A 234 10.66 -5.62 -3.02
N LEU A 235 10.45 -5.35 -1.73
CA LEU A 235 11.49 -5.52 -0.70
C LEU A 235 11.96 -6.98 -0.62
N LEU A 236 11.04 -7.96 -0.65
CA LEU A 236 11.39 -9.38 -0.66
C LEU A 236 12.27 -9.73 -1.89
N ARG A 237 11.94 -9.21 -3.08
CA ARG A 237 12.76 -9.42 -4.29
C ARG A 237 14.13 -8.75 -4.17
N ILE A 238 14.20 -7.48 -3.80
CA ILE A 238 15.49 -6.78 -3.70
C ILE A 238 16.38 -7.41 -2.63
N ILE A 239 15.81 -7.75 -1.47
CA ILE A 239 16.59 -8.24 -0.33
C ILE A 239 17.02 -9.69 -0.53
N PHE A 240 16.07 -10.58 -0.85
CA PHE A 240 16.36 -12.02 -0.92
C PHE A 240 16.71 -12.50 -2.33
N GLU A 241 16.07 -12.01 -3.38
CA GLU A 241 16.33 -12.47 -4.74
C GLU A 241 17.57 -11.79 -5.34
N ALA A 242 17.67 -10.46 -5.23
CA ALA A 242 18.83 -9.72 -5.70
C ALA A 242 20.08 -9.90 -4.81
N HIS A 243 19.95 -10.54 -3.63
CA HIS A 243 21.03 -10.74 -2.66
C HIS A 243 21.68 -9.43 -2.21
N ALA A 244 20.85 -8.53 -1.70
CA ALA A 244 21.28 -7.21 -1.27
C ALA A 244 22.48 -7.28 -0.28
N PRO A 245 23.65 -6.70 -0.60
CA PRO A 245 24.77 -6.56 0.32
C PRO A 245 24.48 -5.68 1.54
N GLY A 246 25.31 -5.83 2.58
CA GLY A 246 25.31 -4.91 3.73
C GLY A 246 24.55 -5.37 4.96
N GLY A 247 24.09 -6.62 4.99
CA GLY A 247 23.64 -7.31 6.19
C GLY A 247 22.61 -6.52 7.00
N PHE A 248 21.41 -6.37 6.45
CA PHE A 248 20.07 -6.01 7.02
C PHE A 248 19.93 -5.13 8.28
N TRP A 249 20.99 -4.52 8.80
CA TRP A 249 20.96 -3.73 10.02
C TRP A 249 20.07 -2.51 9.84
N LEU A 250 20.06 -1.89 8.65
CA LEU A 250 19.18 -0.78 8.35
C LEU A 250 17.70 -1.19 8.43
N VAL A 251 17.38 -2.39 7.95
CA VAL A 251 16.02 -2.97 8.00
C VAL A 251 15.65 -3.28 9.45
N TRP A 252 16.56 -3.83 10.25
CA TRP A 252 16.31 -4.16 11.66
C TRP A 252 16.18 -2.92 12.54
N VAL A 253 17.01 -1.90 12.29
CA VAL A 253 16.90 -0.60 12.96
C VAL A 253 15.57 0.05 12.59
N ALA A 254 15.19 0.04 11.31
CA ALA A 254 13.89 0.54 10.88
C ALA A 254 12.73 -0.24 11.51
N ALA A 255 12.85 -1.56 11.64
CA ALA A 255 11.86 -2.40 12.31
C ALA A 255 11.71 -2.01 13.79
N ALA A 256 12.82 -1.96 14.54
CA ALA A 256 12.84 -1.60 15.95
C ALA A 256 12.27 -0.20 16.21
N LEU A 257 12.67 0.78 15.39
CA LEU A 257 12.15 2.14 15.47
C LEU A 257 10.66 2.20 15.15
N SER A 258 10.20 1.48 14.12
CA SER A 258 8.79 1.49 13.71
C SER A 258 7.89 0.89 14.79
N MET A 259 8.29 -0.25 15.38
CA MET A 259 7.57 -0.88 16.48
C MET A 259 7.52 0.02 17.71
N THR A 260 8.64 0.67 18.05
CA THR A 260 8.74 1.51 19.25
C THR A 260 7.93 2.80 19.08
N LEU A 261 8.19 3.56 18.02
CA LEU A 261 7.55 4.85 17.77
C LEU A 261 6.07 4.69 17.45
N GLY A 262 5.69 3.69 16.64
CA GLY A 262 4.30 3.42 16.28
C GLY A 262 3.44 3.11 17.50
N ASN A 263 3.89 2.19 18.37
CA ASN A 263 3.11 1.82 19.55
C ASN A 263 3.04 2.94 20.59
N ILE A 264 4.14 3.63 20.89
CA ILE A 264 4.15 4.72 21.88
C ILE A 264 3.28 5.89 21.41
N ALA A 265 3.43 6.32 20.15
CA ALA A 265 2.69 7.46 19.64
C ALA A 265 1.19 7.16 19.46
N ALA A 266 0.80 5.90 19.22
CA ALA A 266 -0.61 5.49 19.14
C ALA A 266 -1.37 5.70 20.46
N LEU A 267 -0.71 5.56 21.62
CA LEU A 267 -1.34 5.67 22.95
C LEU A 267 -1.92 7.06 23.25
N VAL A 268 -1.41 8.11 22.59
CA VAL A 268 -1.78 9.51 22.84
C VAL A 268 -2.64 10.10 21.73
N GLN A 269 -3.15 9.28 20.80
CA GLN A 269 -3.99 9.77 19.70
C GLN A 269 -5.48 9.74 20.07
N ASP A 270 -6.14 10.88 19.94
CA ASP A 270 -7.60 10.98 20.08
C ASP A 270 -8.33 10.73 18.75
N ASN A 271 -7.67 10.98 17.62
CA ASN A 271 -8.24 10.77 16.29
C ASN A 271 -8.04 9.32 15.84
N VAL A 272 -9.12 8.63 15.46
CA VAL A 272 -9.13 7.22 15.07
C VAL A 272 -8.27 6.96 13.83
N LYS A 273 -8.28 7.87 12.84
CA LYS A 273 -7.44 7.71 11.63
C LYS A 273 -5.96 7.90 11.95
N ARG A 274 -5.61 8.84 12.84
CA ARG A 274 -4.22 9.01 13.33
C ARG A 274 -3.78 7.81 14.17
N LEU A 275 -4.64 7.31 15.06
CA LEU A 275 -4.38 6.11 15.85
C LEU A 275 -4.07 4.92 14.95
N LEU A 276 -4.90 4.67 13.95
CA LEU A 276 -4.68 3.61 12.96
C LEU A 276 -3.45 3.88 12.07
N ALA A 277 -3.07 5.13 11.84
CA ALA A 277 -1.83 5.48 11.15
C ALA A 277 -0.59 5.06 11.94
N TYR A 278 -0.55 5.33 13.25
CA TYR A 278 0.55 4.90 14.10
C TYR A 278 0.57 3.38 14.33
N SER A 279 -0.59 2.74 14.44
CA SER A 279 -0.70 1.27 14.37
C SER A 279 -0.12 0.74 13.05
N SER A 280 -0.47 1.34 11.91
CA SER A 280 0.07 1.00 10.59
C SER A 280 1.60 1.14 10.51
N ILE A 281 2.20 2.12 11.20
CA ILE A 281 3.66 2.26 11.32
C ILE A 281 4.25 1.09 12.14
N ALA A 282 3.65 0.74 13.28
CA ALA A 282 4.10 -0.39 14.09
C ALA A 282 4.03 -1.72 13.31
N HIS A 283 2.94 -1.95 12.56
CA HIS A 283 2.77 -3.14 11.72
C HIS A 283 3.76 -3.22 10.56
N ALA A 284 4.17 -2.09 9.99
CA ALA A 284 5.29 -2.08 9.04
C ALA A 284 6.57 -2.57 9.73
N GLY A 285 6.81 -2.20 10.99
CA GLY A 285 7.89 -2.73 11.80
C GLY A 285 7.82 -4.25 11.97
N TYR A 286 6.66 -4.80 12.33
CA TYR A 286 6.47 -6.26 12.47
C TYR A 286 6.73 -7.01 11.16
N LEU A 287 6.30 -6.46 10.01
CA LEU A 287 6.64 -7.02 8.70
C LEU A 287 8.14 -6.97 8.40
N LEU A 288 8.82 -5.89 8.79
CA LEU A 288 10.26 -5.75 8.59
C LEU A 288 11.08 -6.76 9.44
N VAL A 289 10.52 -7.30 10.53
CA VAL A 289 11.17 -8.38 11.31
C VAL A 289 11.36 -9.65 10.49
N ALA A 290 10.51 -9.91 9.49
CA ALA A 290 10.65 -11.09 8.63
C ALA A 290 12.00 -11.14 7.89
N PHE A 291 12.64 -10.00 7.65
CA PHE A 291 13.96 -9.90 7.02
C PHE A 291 15.13 -10.18 7.97
N ALA A 292 14.86 -10.41 9.27
CA ALA A 292 15.86 -10.96 10.19
C ALA A 292 16.01 -12.48 10.04
N ALA A 293 15.03 -13.16 9.44
CA ALA A 293 15.09 -14.58 9.15
C ALA A 293 15.71 -14.87 7.78
N LEU A 294 16.18 -16.10 7.59
CA LEU A 294 16.61 -16.59 6.29
C LEU A 294 15.42 -16.70 5.31
N PRO A 295 15.65 -16.63 3.98
CA PRO A 295 14.58 -16.57 2.98
C PRO A 295 13.49 -17.64 3.13
N ASN A 296 13.89 -18.89 3.48
CA ASN A 296 12.98 -20.02 3.63
C ASN A 296 11.91 -19.82 4.73
N ASN A 297 12.20 -18.98 5.73
CA ASN A 297 11.27 -18.65 6.82
C ASN A 297 10.73 -17.22 6.69
N GLY A 298 11.58 -16.28 6.25
CA GLY A 298 11.25 -14.87 6.14
C GLY A 298 10.19 -14.57 5.07
N ILE A 299 10.32 -15.16 3.87
CA ILE A 299 9.36 -14.92 2.78
C ILE A 299 7.95 -15.40 3.16
N PRO A 300 7.74 -16.67 3.62
CA PRO A 300 6.42 -17.12 4.01
C PRO A 300 5.83 -16.33 5.19
N ALA A 301 6.65 -15.97 6.19
CA ALA A 301 6.21 -15.18 7.35
C ALA A 301 5.73 -13.78 6.93
N ALA A 302 6.49 -13.09 6.08
CA ALA A 302 6.11 -11.78 5.55
C ALA A 302 4.80 -11.86 4.74
N MET A 303 4.67 -12.86 3.87
CA MET A 303 3.47 -13.07 3.05
C MET A 303 2.24 -13.32 3.93
N PHE A 304 2.34 -14.26 4.87
CA PHE A 304 1.25 -14.57 5.81
C PHE A 304 0.81 -13.34 6.60
N TYR A 305 1.77 -12.63 7.20
CA TYR A 305 1.46 -11.46 8.00
C TYR A 305 0.89 -10.31 7.15
N THR A 306 1.33 -10.15 5.90
CA THR A 306 0.79 -9.12 5.00
C THR A 306 -0.70 -9.36 4.70
N VAL A 307 -1.12 -10.63 4.51
CA VAL A 307 -2.54 -10.97 4.31
C VAL A 307 -3.34 -10.70 5.57
N ALA A 308 -2.86 -11.15 6.73
CA ALA A 308 -3.52 -10.92 8.00
C ALA A 308 -3.68 -9.42 8.25
N TYR A 309 -2.61 -8.64 8.09
CA TYR A 309 -2.61 -7.18 8.23
C TYR A 309 -3.57 -6.49 7.26
N ALA A 310 -3.57 -6.90 5.99
CA ALA A 310 -4.50 -6.36 5.01
C ALA A 310 -5.97 -6.62 5.41
N ALA A 311 -6.30 -7.85 5.80
CA ALA A 311 -7.66 -8.22 6.21
C ALA A 311 -8.13 -7.42 7.43
N MET A 312 -7.27 -7.32 8.46
CA MET A 312 -7.53 -6.53 9.66
C MET A 312 -7.78 -5.06 9.35
N ASN A 313 -6.86 -4.45 8.59
CA ASN A 313 -6.80 -3.02 8.46
C ASN A 313 -7.80 -2.50 7.40
N VAL A 314 -7.98 -3.20 6.28
CA VAL A 314 -9.09 -2.89 5.35
C VAL A 314 -10.44 -3.06 6.04
N GLY A 315 -10.61 -4.10 6.86
CA GLY A 315 -11.82 -4.33 7.63
C GLY A 315 -12.12 -3.20 8.62
N ALA A 316 -11.12 -2.80 9.41
CA ALA A 316 -11.23 -1.67 10.33
C ALA A 316 -11.60 -0.37 9.58
N PHE A 317 -10.90 -0.05 8.48
CA PHE A 317 -11.20 1.14 7.69
C PHE A 317 -12.54 1.08 6.97
N ALA A 318 -13.06 -0.10 6.63
CA ALA A 318 -14.41 -0.23 6.09
C ALA A 318 -15.47 0.20 7.14
N VAL A 319 -15.30 -0.22 8.40
CA VAL A 319 -16.19 0.23 9.50
C VAL A 319 -16.02 1.73 9.76
N VAL A 320 -14.78 2.23 9.84
CA VAL A 320 -14.51 3.67 10.01
C VAL A 320 -15.13 4.48 8.88
N SER A 321 -15.06 4.01 7.63
CA SER A 321 -15.63 4.68 6.47
C SER A 321 -17.15 4.76 6.53
N HIS A 322 -17.81 3.68 6.97
CA HIS A 322 -19.25 3.67 7.16
C HIS A 322 -19.68 4.58 8.33
N PHE A 323 -18.89 4.63 9.41
CA PHE A 323 -19.21 5.44 10.58
C PHE A 323 -18.89 6.93 10.45
N ALA A 324 -17.93 7.32 9.60
CA ALA A 324 -17.43 8.69 9.51
C ALA A 324 -18.50 9.77 9.26
N GLY A 325 -19.60 9.40 8.58
CA GLY A 325 -20.72 10.31 8.27
C GLY A 325 -20.35 11.45 7.32
N ALA A 326 -21.33 12.30 6.99
CA ALA A 326 -21.11 13.44 6.10
C ALA A 326 -20.05 14.40 6.64
N GLY A 327 -19.07 14.75 5.81
CA GLY A 327 -17.95 15.61 6.19
C GLY A 327 -16.86 14.94 7.03
N GLU A 328 -16.96 13.63 7.31
CA GLU A 328 -16.11 12.91 8.28
C GLU A 328 -16.19 13.55 9.66
N ARG A 329 -17.40 13.63 10.19
CA ARG A 329 -17.68 14.26 11.49
C ARG A 329 -17.23 13.39 12.66
N TYR A 330 -17.34 12.08 12.54
CA TYR A 330 -17.06 11.12 13.62
C TYR A 330 -15.67 10.54 13.48
N VAL A 331 -14.67 11.25 14.01
CA VAL A 331 -13.24 10.96 13.82
C VAL A 331 -12.49 10.74 15.12
N THR A 332 -13.09 11.10 16.25
CA THR A 332 -12.47 10.95 17.57
C THR A 332 -12.84 9.61 18.21
N VAL A 333 -12.04 9.13 19.17
CA VAL A 333 -12.35 7.92 19.94
C VAL A 333 -13.65 8.09 20.72
N GLU A 334 -13.93 9.29 21.25
CA GLU A 334 -15.16 9.59 21.99
C GLU A 334 -16.43 9.46 21.14
N ASP A 335 -16.35 9.73 19.84
CA ASP A 335 -17.49 9.57 18.92
C ASP A 335 -18.02 8.13 18.86
N TYR A 336 -17.17 7.14 19.18
CA TYR A 336 -17.52 5.72 19.19
C TYR A 336 -18.19 5.27 20.50
N ALA A 337 -18.31 6.17 21.50
CA ALA A 337 -18.95 5.87 22.77
C ALA A 337 -20.42 5.45 22.57
N GLY A 338 -20.79 4.29 23.12
CA GLY A 338 -22.13 3.73 23.01
C GLY A 338 -22.45 3.05 21.67
N LEU A 339 -21.47 2.91 20.75
CA LEU A 339 -21.67 2.21 19.47
C LEU A 339 -22.16 0.77 19.67
N GLY A 340 -21.67 0.07 20.69
CA GLY A 340 -22.10 -1.30 21.02
C GLY A 340 -23.59 -1.45 21.36
N ARG A 341 -24.26 -0.36 21.78
CA ARG A 341 -25.72 -0.35 22.01
C ARG A 341 -26.50 0.07 20.77
N ARG A 342 -25.98 1.04 20.00
CA ARG A 342 -26.65 1.60 18.82
C ARG A 342 -26.55 0.71 17.59
N SER A 343 -25.38 0.12 17.36
CA SER A 343 -25.11 -0.79 16.25
C SER A 343 -24.18 -1.92 16.72
N PRO A 344 -24.72 -2.96 17.38
CA PRO A 344 -23.93 -4.01 17.99
C PRO A 344 -23.09 -4.79 16.96
N LEU A 345 -23.59 -4.96 15.73
CA LEU A 345 -22.86 -5.64 14.66
C LEU A 345 -21.63 -4.83 14.21
N LEU A 346 -21.78 -3.52 13.98
CA LEU A 346 -20.65 -2.65 13.60
C LEU A 346 -19.60 -2.63 14.72
N ALA A 347 -20.03 -2.48 15.97
CA ALA A 347 -19.14 -2.52 17.12
C ALA A 347 -18.38 -3.85 17.21
N ALA A 348 -19.06 -4.99 17.09
CA ALA A 348 -18.45 -6.31 17.14
C ALA A 348 -17.42 -6.50 16.00
N THR A 349 -17.76 -6.10 14.77
CA THR A 349 -16.81 -6.18 13.64
C THR A 349 -15.56 -5.34 13.87
N LEU A 350 -15.71 -4.10 14.35
CA LEU A 350 -14.58 -3.24 14.67
C LEU A 350 -13.74 -3.84 15.81
N THR A 351 -14.38 -4.36 16.87
CA THR A 351 -13.69 -5.03 17.98
C THR A 351 -12.87 -6.22 17.49
N ILE A 352 -13.41 -7.07 16.62
CA ILE A 352 -12.66 -8.21 16.05
C ILE A 352 -11.41 -7.71 15.31
N PHE A 353 -11.54 -6.69 14.45
CA PHE A 353 -10.39 -6.17 13.73
C PHE A 353 -9.35 -5.52 14.65
N LEU A 354 -9.77 -4.76 15.66
CA LEU A 354 -8.87 -4.13 16.62
C LEU A 354 -8.16 -5.15 17.53
N LEU A 355 -8.87 -6.18 18.01
CA LEU A 355 -8.26 -7.28 18.79
C LEU A 355 -7.24 -8.05 17.95
N SER A 356 -7.59 -8.33 16.69
CA SER A 356 -6.68 -8.98 15.75
C SER A 356 -5.43 -8.13 15.49
N LEU A 357 -5.55 -6.79 15.40
CA LEU A 357 -4.39 -5.89 15.23
C LEU A 357 -3.44 -5.93 16.44
N ILE A 358 -3.96 -6.19 17.63
CA ILE A 358 -3.14 -6.36 18.84
C ILE A 358 -2.56 -7.80 18.94
N GLY A 359 -3.17 -8.76 18.25
CA GLY A 359 -2.70 -10.15 18.15
C GLY A 359 -3.44 -11.14 19.06
N ILE A 360 -4.73 -10.90 19.33
CA ILE A 360 -5.62 -11.78 20.12
C ILE A 360 -6.45 -12.69 19.22
#